data_AF-A0A3R6DXT9-F1
#
_entry.id   AF-A0A3R6DXT9-F1
#
_cell.length_a   1.000
_cell.length_b   1.000
_cell.length_c   1.000
_cell.angle_alpha   90.00
_cell.angle_beta   90.00
_cell.angle_gamma   90.00
#
_symmetry.space_group_name_H-M   'P 1'
#
loop_
_entity.id
_entity.type
_entity.pdbx_description
1 polymer ?
#
loop_
_entity_poly.entity_id
_entity_poly.type
_entity_poly.pdbx_seq_one_letter_code
_entity_poly.pdbx_strand_id
1 'polypeptide(L)' 'MARFIEVRNIEGYKILINVDNIQSIRQVDGLGKTCILLNNDIVRTELEYSKVVELVSPKKKGFRLWQ' A
#
# COMPACT_ATOMS: atom_id res chain seq x y z
N MET A 1 10.17 -3.00 15.41
CA MET A 1 11.14 -2.43 14.44
C MET A 1 10.31 -2.01 13.22
N ALA A 2 10.18 -0.72 12.98
CA ALA A 2 9.29 -0.20 11.94
C ALA A 2 9.80 -0.60 10.55
N ARG A 3 8.93 -1.15 9.70
CA ARG A 3 9.27 -1.48 8.31
C ARG A 3 8.73 -0.43 7.37
N PHE A 4 9.56 0.04 6.45
CA PHE A 4 9.15 1.03 5.45
C PHE A 4 9.28 0.46 4.05
N ILE A 5 8.33 0.81 3.18
CA ILE A 5 8.41 0.59 1.73
C ILE A 5 8.42 1.93 1.02
N GLU A 6 9.16 2.01 -0.08
CA GLU A 6 9.10 3.17 -0.98
C GLU A 6 8.09 2.86 -2.10
N VAL A 7 7.11 3.74 -2.28
CA VAL A 7 6.16 3.69 -3.41
C VAL A 7 6.11 5.05 -4.08
N ARG A 8 5.79 5.09 -5.38
CA ARG A 8 5.45 6.36 -6.04
C ARG A 8 3.95 6.57 -6.04
N ASN A 9 3.52 7.78 -5.72
CA ASN A 9 2.11 8.15 -5.88
C ASN A 9 1.78 8.47 -7.34
N ILE A 10 0.49 8.68 -7.61
CA ILE A 10 -0.01 9.04 -8.95
C ILE A 10 0.50 10.40 -9.48
N GLU A 11 1.06 11.25 -8.61
CA GLU A 11 1.66 12.54 -8.99
C GLU A 11 3.17 12.40 -9.26
N GLY A 12 3.73 11.20 -9.14
CA GLY A 12 5.14 10.91 -9.37
C GLY A 12 6.05 11.11 -8.15
N TYR A 13 5.51 11.53 -7.01
CA TYR A 13 6.27 11.70 -5.76
C TYR A 13 6.61 10.36 -5.12
N LYS A 14 7.83 10.24 -4.60
CA LYS A 14 8.26 9.12 -3.77
C LYS A 14 7.71 9.28 -2.36
N ILE A 15 6.98 8.28 -1.88
CA ILE A 15 6.41 8.22 -0.54
C ILE A 15 7.00 7.02 0.19
N LEU A 16 7.49 7.27 1.40
CA LEU A 16 7.89 6.22 2.33
C LEU A 16 6.69 5.84 3.20
N ILE A 17 6.22 4.61 3.05
CA ILE A 17 5.08 4.07 3.78
C ILE A 17 5.57 3.15 4.87
N ASN A 18 5.17 3.42 6.11
CA ASN A 18 5.35 2.46 7.20
C ASN A 18 4.33 1.31 7.05
N VAL A 19 4.84 0.11 6.80
CA VAL A 19 4.07 -1.12 6.61
C VAL A 19 3.24 -1.47 7.85
N ASP A 20 3.71 -1.08 9.03
CA ASP A 20 2.99 -1.30 10.27
C ASP A 20 1.71 -0.47 10.35
N ASN A 21 1.70 0.72 9.74
CA ASN A 21 0.56 1.64 9.68
C ASN A 21 -0.44 1.32 8.55
N ILE A 22 -0.14 0.34 7.70
CA ILE A 22 -1.07 -0.11 6.65
C ILE A 22 -2.26 -0.79 7.29
N GLN A 23 -3.43 -0.18 7.12
CA GLN A 23 -4.71 -0.70 7.56
C GLN A 23 -5.34 -1.59 6.49
N SER A 24 -5.29 -1.15 5.23
CA SER A 24 -5.81 -1.92 4.11
C SER A 24 -5.14 -1.55 2.79
N ILE A 25 -5.18 -2.49 1.84
CA ILE A 25 -4.75 -2.27 0.46
C ILE A 25 -5.93 -2.69 -0.42
N ARG A 26 -6.27 -1.87 -1.41
CA ARG A 26 -7.36 -2.15 -2.35
C ARG A 26 -6.95 -1.84 -3.78
N GLN A 27 -7.34 -2.71 -4.70
CA GLN A 27 -7.31 -2.37 -6.11
C GLN A 27 -8.43 -1.36 -6.41
N VAL A 28 -8.15 -0.40 -7.28
CA VAL A 28 -9.13 0.60 -7.71
C VAL A 28 -9.07 0.71 -9.23
N ASP A 29 -10.24 0.84 -9.85
CA ASP A 29 -10.38 1.15 -11.28
C ASP A 29 -10.50 2.67 -11.43
N GLY A 30 -9.43 3.35 -11.87
CA GLY A 30 -9.42 4.81 -12.06
C GLY A 30 -8.03 5.47 -11.96
N LEU A 31 -7.97 6.63 -11.30
CA LEU A 31 -6.72 7.37 -11.03
C LEU A 31 -5.83 6.60 -10.04
N GLY A 32 -4.97 5.74 -10.60
CA GLY A 32 -4.12 4.79 -9.88
C GLY A 32 -4.65 3.35 -9.96
N LYS A 33 -3.76 2.37 -9.77
CA LYS A 33 -4.12 0.94 -9.79
C LYS A 33 -4.40 0.40 -8.38
N THR A 34 -3.75 0.97 -7.37
CA THR A 34 -3.84 0.50 -5.98
C THR A 34 -3.93 1.66 -5.01
N CYS A 35 -4.80 1.54 -4.02
CA CYS A 35 -4.93 2.42 -2.86
C CYS A 35 -4.41 1.72 -1.60
N ILE A 36 -3.64 2.46 -0.81
CA ILE A 36 -3.11 2.03 0.49
C ILE A 36 -3.68 2.97 1.55
N LEU A 37 -4.44 2.41 2.49
CA LEU A 37 -5.00 3.16 3.63
C LEU A 37 -4.00 3.14 4.79
N LEU A 38 -3.60 4.32 5.25
CA LEU A 38 -2.62 4.56 6.29
C LEU A 38 -3.22 5.52 7.32
N ASN A 39 -3.60 5.08 8.53
CA ASN A 39 -4.03 5.98 9.62
C ASN A 39 -4.93 7.17 9.17
N ASN A 40 -6.01 6.89 8.45
CA ASN A 40 -6.96 7.86 7.85
C ASN A 40 -6.47 8.66 6.61
N ASP A 41 -5.28 8.39 6.10
CA ASP A 41 -4.77 8.90 4.83
C ASP A 41 -4.81 7.80 3.74
N ILE A 42 -4.94 8.21 2.48
CA ILE A 42 -5.03 7.32 1.33
C ILE A 42 -3.90 7.65 0.36
N VAL A 43 -2.94 6.74 0.25
CA VAL A 43 -1.92 6.82 -0.79
C VAL A 43 -2.38 6.02 -2.00
N ARG A 44 -2.50 6.70 -3.14
CA ARG A 44 -2.77 6.05 -4.44
C ARG A 44 -1.48 5.89 -5.21
N THR A 45 -1.27 4.70 -5.76
CA THR A 45 -0.10 4.36 -6.58
C THR A 45 -0.53 3.71 -7.89
N GLU A 46 0.29 3.91 -8.93
CA GLU A 46 0.15 3.22 -10.21
C GLU A 46 0.68 1.77 -10.18
N LEU A 47 1.28 1.35 -9.06
CA LEU A 47 1.69 -0.04 -8.86
C LEU A 47 0.48 -0.97 -8.81
N GLU A 48 0.64 -2.14 -9.41
CA GLU A 48 -0.36 -3.21 -9.35
C GLU A 48 -0.51 -3.75 -7.94
N TYR A 49 -1.72 -4.17 -7.61
CA TYR A 49 -2.08 -4.66 -6.28
C TYR A 49 -1.14 -5.79 -5.80
N SER A 50 -0.85 -6.75 -6.68
CA SER A 50 0.07 -7.86 -6.42
C SER A 50 1.44 -7.38 -5.96
N LYS A 51 2.05 -6.41 -6.68
CA LYS A 51 3.35 -5.83 -6.32
C LYS A 51 3.32 -5.11 -4.99
N VAL A 52 2.27 -4.34 -4.72
CA VAL A 52 2.13 -3.66 -3.43
C VAL A 52 2.00 -4.69 -2.30
N VAL A 53 1.22 -5.75 -2.50
CA VAL A 53 1.10 -6.84 -1.52
C VAL A 53 2.42 -7.56 -1.30
N GLU A 54 3.21 -7.84 -2.33
CA GLU A 54 4.54 -8.43 -2.21
C GLU A 54 5.49 -7.55 -1.39
N LEU A 55 5.49 -6.24 -1.62
CA LEU A 55 6.31 -5.29 -0.86
C LEU A 55 5.90 -5.20 0.62
N VAL A 56 4.60 -5.34 0.89
CA VAL A 56 4.03 -5.30 2.24
C VAL A 56 4.18 -6.63 2.98
N SER A 57 4.18 -7.75 2.26
CA SER A 57 4.12 -9.08 2.84
C SER A 57 5.51 -9.70 2.95
N PRO A 58 6.07 -9.71 4.16
CA PRO A 58 6.37 -11.02 4.73
C PRO A 58 5.99 -11.12 6.22
N LYS A 59 5.06 -12.07 6.51
CA LYS A 59 4.68 -12.59 7.83
C LYS A 59 3.99 -11.63 8.82
N LYS A 60 3.07 -10.76 8.39
CA LYS A 60 2.17 -10.08 9.34
C LYS A 60 1.05 -11.05 9.75
N LYS A 61 1.12 -11.61 10.96
CA LYS A 61 0.02 -12.39 11.57
C LYS A 61 -1.21 -11.47 11.64
N GLY A 62 -2.26 -11.77 10.89
CA GLY A 62 -3.50 -10.96 10.86
C GLY A 62 -3.68 -10.07 9.63
N PHE A 63 -2.85 -10.18 8.58
CA PHE A 63 -3.12 -9.52 7.30
C PHE A 63 -4.35 -10.15 6.63
N ARG A 64 -5.51 -9.51 6.74
CA ARG A 64 -6.72 -9.90 6.00
C ARG A 64 -6.69 -9.25 4.62
N LEU A 65 -6.37 -10.06 3.61
CA LEU A 65 -6.75 -9.77 2.24
C LEU A 65 -8.29 -9.76 2.20
N TRP A 66 -8.89 -8.59 1.98
CA TRP A 66 -10.31 -8.53 1.67
C TRP A 66 -10.48 -9.04 0.24
N GLN A 67 -11.18 -10.18 0.11
CA GLN A 67 -11.68 -10.70 -1.16
C GLN A 67 -12.95 -9.96 -1.57
#